data_AF-A0A2E3AVF6-F1
#
_entry.id   AF-A0A2E3AVF6-F1
#
_cell.length_a   1.000
_cell.length_b   1.000
_cell.length_c   1.000
_cell.angle_alpha   90.00
_cell.angle_beta   90.00
_cell.angle_gamma   90.00
#
_symmetry.space_group_name_H-M   'P 1'
#
loop_
_entity.id
_entity.type
_entity.pdbx_description
1 polymer ?
#
loop_
_entity_poly.entity_id
_entity_poly.type
_entity_poly.pdbx_seq_one_letter_code
_entity_poly.pdbx_strand_id
1 'polypeptide(L)'
;MGPDAYPDILTGQQAIHPQETNKWLKNIWDNSQTRIVKSSFFGQTIERKIDPGPEVKAFSLGYLTHAAGDMFGHTFVNNYSGGPFEVLPPSGPENAIKHVVLEGYVDKKLDPSRMGGDFFNAKIDGVENFIYENLVDARRDTVLGNTIFPANAKGGDFSIPHIFSYLRNDLQAEIDGYYAEKARLQKKADSCSYFDPSCYDTAKLNAYMVANGPRTTYMEYWRDDIDNGLKKLPRVSHDIALALFFNKERKADIKEAKKVAQKYATVSITSMAGAPDAVGIVTNAASDVVDAITPDFLLDQIDDLKKELLSTLVEEAMGMSLEELESYLSSPEQYFDSVMTQGSKGERISRADFDRNVLRLNSGGYVDPQNVPALYNTITMSKLVMLEPAEINKVLRDIGSSATLSQPNVMLGFIETLDGDNQWMKGMVFAEDDQTFCSLFKHQEGTDRACGTSASKSNVQTAFLGCYRDENDRDLSGFRVDSNTSTTPEACQKTCSDKGYKYASVQYGISCMCDNDYGKYGKADNCDMACTGDKTQMCGGTWANSVYATGK
;
A
#
# COMPACT_ATOMS: atom_id res chain seq x y z
N MET A 1 -7.27 2.92 10.96
CA MET A 1 -7.91 3.47 9.75
C MET A 1 -6.80 4.08 8.92
N GLY A 2 -6.51 3.50 7.77
CA GLY A 2 -5.59 4.08 6.80
C GLY A 2 -6.34 4.43 5.52
N PRO A 3 -5.80 4.11 4.34
CA PRO A 3 -6.42 4.51 3.09
C PRO A 3 -7.76 3.82 2.84
N ASP A 4 -8.06 2.67 3.47
CA ASP A 4 -9.40 2.06 3.46
C ASP A 4 -10.56 3.01 3.81
N ALA A 5 -10.27 4.01 4.62
CA ALA A 5 -11.26 4.98 5.10
C ALA A 5 -11.03 6.39 4.53
N TYR A 6 -9.85 6.68 3.98
CA TYR A 6 -9.48 8.05 3.61
C TYR A 6 -8.77 8.13 2.26
N PRO A 7 -9.13 9.11 1.41
CA PRO A 7 -10.12 10.15 1.62
C PRO A 7 -11.57 9.65 1.60
N ASP A 8 -11.79 8.49 0.98
CA ASP A 8 -13.03 7.72 0.95
C ASP A 8 -12.67 6.30 0.51
N ILE A 9 -13.62 5.36 0.66
CA ILE A 9 -13.39 3.93 0.39
C ILE A 9 -12.93 3.69 -1.05
N LEU A 10 -13.51 4.40 -2.02
CA LEU A 10 -13.19 4.22 -3.43
C LEU A 10 -11.79 4.74 -3.75
N THR A 11 -11.52 5.99 -3.41
CA THR A 11 -10.23 6.61 -3.68
C THR A 11 -9.09 5.88 -2.96
N GLY A 12 -9.34 5.44 -1.72
CA GLY A 12 -8.41 4.63 -0.93
C GLY A 12 -7.97 3.37 -1.65
N GLN A 13 -8.94 2.52 -2.00
CA GLN A 13 -8.70 1.23 -2.64
C GLN A 13 -8.17 1.35 -4.07
N GLN A 14 -8.71 2.27 -4.88
CA GLN A 14 -8.36 2.30 -6.31
C GLN A 14 -7.22 3.24 -6.68
N ALA A 15 -6.96 4.28 -5.88
CA ALA A 15 -5.98 5.30 -6.22
C ALA A 15 -4.79 5.31 -5.27
N ILE A 16 -5.02 5.19 -3.95
CA ILE A 16 -3.97 5.33 -2.94
C ILE A 16 -3.26 4.02 -2.64
N HIS A 17 -3.99 2.91 -2.50
CA HIS A 17 -3.40 1.61 -2.25
C HIS A 17 -2.53 1.07 -3.39
N PRO A 18 -2.93 1.17 -4.69
CA PRO A 18 -2.27 0.38 -5.72
C PRO A 18 -0.99 1.00 -6.27
N GLN A 19 -0.75 2.31 -6.07
CA GLN A 19 0.33 3.05 -6.71
C GLN A 19 1.08 3.96 -5.74
N GLU A 20 2.42 3.95 -5.80
CA GLU A 20 3.29 4.99 -5.21
C GLU A 20 3.09 5.20 -3.69
N THR A 21 2.74 4.12 -2.97
CA THR A 21 2.49 4.12 -1.52
C THR A 21 3.61 4.80 -0.74
N ASN A 22 4.86 4.57 -1.12
CA ASN A 22 6.01 5.20 -0.48
C ASN A 22 5.99 6.73 -0.54
N LYS A 23 5.65 7.33 -1.68
CA LYS A 23 5.56 8.78 -1.85
C LYS A 23 4.44 9.32 -0.97
N TRP A 24 3.32 8.61 -0.95
CA TRP A 24 2.16 8.93 -0.12
C TRP A 24 2.48 8.93 1.39
N LEU A 25 3.02 7.83 1.90
CA LEU A 25 3.40 7.71 3.32
C LEU A 25 4.46 8.74 3.71
N LYS A 26 5.40 9.05 2.81
CA LYS A 26 6.38 10.12 3.02
C LYS A 26 5.73 11.49 3.13
N ASN A 27 4.75 11.81 2.28
CA ASN A 27 4.04 13.07 2.34
C ASN A 27 3.31 13.26 3.69
N ILE A 28 2.57 12.25 4.13
CA ILE A 28 1.90 12.26 5.45
C ILE A 28 2.93 12.46 6.55
N TRP A 29 4.02 11.71 6.53
CA TRP A 29 5.04 11.83 7.56
C TRP A 29 5.66 13.23 7.59
N ASP A 30 6.15 13.74 6.45
CA ASP A 30 6.82 15.03 6.37
C ASP A 30 5.91 16.18 6.86
N ASN A 31 4.63 16.15 6.47
CA ASN A 31 3.66 17.19 6.87
C ASN A 31 3.19 17.04 8.33
N SER A 32 3.43 15.90 8.96
CA SER A 32 3.19 15.68 10.40
C SER A 32 4.36 16.11 11.28
N GLN A 33 5.52 16.40 10.69
CA GLN A 33 6.69 16.87 11.42
C GLN A 33 6.63 18.38 11.67
N THR A 34 7.30 18.79 12.74
CA THR A 34 7.50 20.20 13.02
C THR A 34 8.49 20.79 12.01
N ARG A 35 8.06 21.81 11.25
CA ARG A 35 8.86 22.43 10.18
C ARG A 35 9.20 23.88 10.46
N ILE A 36 10.33 24.35 9.94
CA ILE A 36 10.75 25.76 9.98
C ILE A 36 10.54 26.35 8.61
N VAL A 37 9.65 27.33 8.50
CA VAL A 37 9.39 28.08 7.28
C VAL A 37 10.14 29.40 7.34
N LYS A 38 10.95 29.68 6.32
CA LYS A 38 11.66 30.97 6.19
C LYS A 38 10.97 31.81 5.14
N SER A 39 10.51 33.01 5.50
CA SER A 39 10.00 33.99 4.55
C SER A 39 10.89 35.23 4.55
N SER A 40 11.08 35.84 3.38
CA SER A 40 11.86 37.07 3.27
C SER A 40 10.92 38.23 3.00
N PHE A 41 10.92 39.23 3.88
CA PHE A 41 10.11 40.43 3.74
C PHE A 41 11.00 41.65 3.91
N PHE A 42 11.04 42.54 2.91
CA PHE A 42 11.95 43.69 2.87
C PHE A 42 13.43 43.37 3.18
N GLY A 43 13.93 42.22 2.70
CA GLY A 43 15.32 41.81 2.91
C GLY A 43 15.63 41.25 4.31
N GLN A 44 14.63 41.11 5.19
CA GLN A 44 14.76 40.38 6.46
C GLN A 44 14.17 38.97 6.32
N THR A 45 14.93 37.97 6.76
CA THR A 45 14.45 36.58 6.86
C THR A 45 13.73 36.38 8.19
N ILE A 46 12.45 36.05 8.11
CA ILE A 46 11.60 35.67 9.24
C ILE A 46 11.51 34.15 9.25
N GLU A 47 11.88 33.53 10.36
CA GLU A 47 11.72 32.10 10.59
C GLU A 47 10.50 31.84 11.45
N ARG A 48 9.58 31.00 10.96
CA ARG A 48 8.39 30.57 11.69
C ARG A 48 8.42 29.06 11.87
N LYS A 49 8.38 28.61 13.12
CA LYS A 49 8.16 27.20 13.47
C LYS A 49 6.68 26.87 13.35
N ILE A 50 6.35 25.84 12.58
CA ILE A 50 5.00 25.30 12.42
C ILE A 50 5.01 23.91 13.05
N ASP A 51 4.27 23.74 14.14
CA ASP A 51 4.08 22.45 14.80
C ASP A 51 2.63 22.00 14.57
N PRO A 52 2.39 20.86 13.89
CA PRO A 52 1.05 20.41 13.55
C PRO A 52 0.26 19.84 14.75
N GLY A 53 0.90 19.67 15.91
CA GLY A 53 0.24 19.21 17.13
C GLY A 53 0.28 17.68 17.33
N PRO A 54 -0.03 17.20 18.54
CA PRO A 54 0.04 15.78 18.88
C PRO A 54 -0.99 14.92 18.15
N GLU A 55 -2.17 15.45 17.83
CA GLU A 55 -3.24 14.72 17.14
C GLU A 55 -2.82 14.33 15.73
N VAL A 56 -2.20 15.26 14.98
CA VAL A 56 -1.67 15.00 13.62
C VAL A 56 -0.53 13.98 13.65
N LYS A 57 0.36 14.05 14.65
CA LYS A 57 1.44 13.08 14.84
C LYS A 57 0.89 11.69 15.15
N ALA A 58 -0.13 11.60 16.01
CA ALA A 58 -0.80 10.35 16.34
C ALA A 58 -1.51 9.75 15.12
N PHE A 59 -2.23 10.57 14.35
CA PHE A 59 -2.86 10.14 13.10
C PHE A 59 -1.82 9.58 12.12
N SER A 60 -0.71 10.30 11.93
CA SER A 60 0.33 9.92 10.96
C SER A 60 1.06 8.63 11.37
N LEU A 61 1.35 8.46 12.67
CA LEU A 61 1.87 7.20 13.20
C LEU A 61 0.86 6.06 13.01
N GLY A 62 -0.42 6.30 13.32
CA GLY A 62 -1.50 5.34 13.11
C GLY A 62 -1.60 4.89 11.64
N TYR A 63 -1.44 5.83 10.71
CA TYR A 63 -1.42 5.56 9.27
C TYR A 63 -0.23 4.68 8.86
N LEU A 64 0.98 4.94 9.39
CA LEU A 64 2.15 4.07 9.17
C LEU A 64 1.99 2.68 9.79
N THR A 65 1.34 2.58 10.96
CA THR A 65 1.04 1.26 11.56
C THR A 65 0.00 0.47 10.78
N HIS A 66 -0.94 1.16 10.13
CA HIS A 66 -1.87 0.53 9.20
C HIS A 66 -1.13 -0.02 7.98
N ALA A 67 -0.26 0.78 7.35
CA ALA A 67 0.58 0.29 6.24
C ALA A 67 1.46 -0.91 6.64
N ALA A 68 1.93 -0.97 7.89
CA ALA A 68 2.61 -2.16 8.41
C ALA A 68 1.69 -3.37 8.51
N GLY A 69 0.43 -3.15 8.86
CA GLY A 69 -0.64 -4.16 8.81
C GLY A 69 -0.88 -4.67 7.41
N ASP A 70 -1.09 -3.78 6.45
CA ASP A 70 -1.42 -4.16 5.07
C ASP A 70 -0.28 -4.95 4.44
N MET A 71 0.96 -4.54 4.67
CA MET A 71 2.15 -5.22 4.14
C MET A 71 2.22 -6.71 4.48
N PHE A 72 2.01 -7.08 5.75
CA PHE A 72 1.99 -8.49 6.16
C PHE A 72 0.61 -9.14 5.94
N GLY A 73 -0.46 -8.36 6.10
CA GLY A 73 -1.85 -8.76 5.95
C GLY A 73 -2.15 -9.19 4.52
N HIS A 74 -1.89 -8.34 3.53
CA HIS A 74 -2.10 -8.63 2.11
C HIS A 74 -1.18 -9.75 1.64
N THR A 75 0.07 -9.84 2.10
CA THR A 75 0.90 -11.03 1.82
C THR A 75 0.19 -12.33 2.25
N PHE A 76 -0.39 -12.33 3.45
CA PHE A 76 -1.11 -13.47 4.00
C PHE A 76 -2.43 -13.72 3.27
N VAL A 77 -3.21 -12.68 3.00
CA VAL A 77 -4.51 -12.76 2.32
C VAL A 77 -4.31 -13.21 0.88
N ASN A 78 -3.41 -12.59 0.11
CA ASN A 78 -3.08 -12.92 -1.28
C ASN A 78 -2.69 -14.38 -1.44
N ASN A 79 -1.94 -14.93 -0.47
CA ASN A 79 -1.56 -16.34 -0.47
C ASN A 79 -2.79 -17.27 -0.54
N TYR A 80 -3.89 -16.93 0.15
CA TYR A 80 -5.11 -17.75 0.19
C TYR A 80 -6.20 -17.30 -0.78
N SER A 81 -6.26 -16.01 -1.15
CA SER A 81 -7.22 -15.51 -2.13
C SER A 81 -6.78 -15.80 -3.57
N GLY A 82 -5.49 -16.05 -3.80
CA GLY A 82 -4.95 -16.35 -5.13
C GLY A 82 -4.31 -15.15 -5.82
N GLY A 83 -4.27 -13.99 -5.15
CA GLY A 83 -3.62 -12.80 -5.67
C GLY A 83 -4.04 -11.52 -4.96
N PRO A 84 -3.56 -10.37 -5.46
CA PRO A 84 -3.86 -9.04 -4.90
C PRO A 84 -5.35 -8.70 -4.96
N PHE A 85 -5.72 -7.68 -4.19
CA PHE A 85 -7.06 -7.09 -4.25
C PHE A 85 -7.23 -6.41 -5.61
N GLU A 86 -8.11 -6.96 -6.44
CA GLU A 86 -8.37 -6.44 -7.78
C GLU A 86 -9.88 -6.49 -8.04
N VAL A 87 -10.42 -5.37 -8.52
CA VAL A 87 -11.83 -5.22 -8.93
C VAL A 87 -11.98 -4.95 -10.42
N LEU A 88 -10.92 -4.43 -11.06
CA LEU A 88 -10.91 -4.07 -12.47
C LEU A 88 -10.42 -5.22 -13.36
N PRO A 89 -10.79 -5.24 -14.66
CA PRO A 89 -10.27 -6.21 -15.62
C PRO A 89 -8.73 -6.21 -15.69
N PRO A 90 -8.08 -7.38 -15.92
CA PRO A 90 -8.64 -8.62 -16.47
C PRO A 90 -9.13 -9.66 -15.44
N SER A 91 -8.91 -9.45 -14.14
CA SER A 91 -9.14 -10.46 -13.09
C SER A 91 -10.59 -10.49 -12.57
N GLY A 92 -11.29 -9.35 -12.59
CA GLY A 92 -12.65 -9.22 -12.05
C GLY A 92 -12.70 -9.26 -10.51
N PRO A 93 -13.90 -9.15 -9.90
CA PRO A 93 -14.05 -8.94 -8.45
C PRO A 93 -13.82 -10.17 -7.58
N GLU A 94 -13.41 -11.31 -8.16
CA GLU A 94 -13.31 -12.58 -7.44
C GLU A 94 -12.30 -12.51 -6.28
N ASN A 95 -11.15 -11.88 -6.50
CA ASN A 95 -10.16 -11.71 -5.44
C ASN A 95 -10.65 -10.72 -4.39
N ALA A 96 -11.31 -9.62 -4.77
CA ALA A 96 -11.89 -8.67 -3.82
C ALA A 96 -12.91 -9.35 -2.87
N ILE A 97 -13.78 -10.22 -3.39
CA ILE A 97 -14.72 -11.01 -2.57
C ILE A 97 -13.96 -11.93 -1.60
N LYS A 98 -12.92 -12.64 -2.08
CA LYS A 98 -12.10 -13.51 -1.23
C LYS A 98 -11.39 -12.73 -0.13
N HIS A 99 -10.86 -11.54 -0.42
CA HIS A 99 -10.24 -10.64 0.54
C HIS A 99 -11.26 -10.24 1.63
N VAL A 100 -12.41 -9.69 1.25
CA VAL A 100 -13.47 -9.28 2.19
C VAL A 100 -13.92 -10.44 3.09
N VAL A 101 -14.13 -11.63 2.53
CA VAL A 101 -14.54 -12.81 3.31
C VAL A 101 -13.42 -13.29 4.23
N LEU A 102 -12.18 -13.36 3.75
CA LEU A 102 -11.04 -13.84 4.53
C LEU A 102 -10.68 -12.89 5.67
N GLU A 103 -10.56 -11.59 5.38
CA GLU A 103 -10.26 -10.56 6.36
C GLU A 103 -11.38 -10.44 7.38
N GLY A 104 -12.63 -10.41 6.93
CA GLY A 104 -13.79 -10.44 7.81
C GLY A 104 -13.78 -11.69 8.69
N TYR A 105 -13.43 -12.86 8.15
CA TYR A 105 -13.35 -14.09 8.94
C TYR A 105 -12.25 -14.02 10.00
N VAL A 106 -11.05 -13.56 9.64
CA VAL A 106 -9.93 -13.40 10.58
C VAL A 106 -10.29 -12.39 11.66
N ASP A 107 -10.94 -11.28 11.30
CA ASP A 107 -11.47 -10.32 12.26
C ASP A 107 -12.30 -11.08 13.29
N LYS A 108 -13.35 -11.84 12.92
CA LYS A 108 -14.23 -12.58 13.87
C LYS A 108 -13.49 -13.52 14.82
N LYS A 109 -12.25 -13.93 14.51
CA LYS A 109 -11.42 -14.78 15.38
C LYS A 109 -10.52 -13.99 16.34
N LEU A 110 -10.50 -12.67 16.27
CA LEU A 110 -9.85 -11.81 17.27
C LEU A 110 -10.66 -11.83 18.58
N ASP A 111 -9.94 -12.08 19.68
CA ASP A 111 -10.49 -12.13 21.05
C ASP A 111 -11.05 -10.75 21.46
N PRO A 112 -12.39 -10.59 21.60
CA PRO A 112 -13.00 -9.32 21.95
C PRO A 112 -12.53 -8.79 23.31
N SER A 113 -12.11 -9.66 24.24
CA SER A 113 -11.64 -9.22 25.56
C SER A 113 -10.32 -8.45 25.49
N ARG A 114 -9.56 -8.64 24.40
CA ARG A 114 -8.33 -7.90 24.10
C ARG A 114 -8.60 -6.62 23.30
N MET A 115 -9.81 -6.47 22.80
CA MET A 115 -10.29 -5.30 22.05
C MET A 115 -11.08 -4.41 22.99
N GLY A 116 -10.38 -3.58 23.78
CA GLY A 116 -10.98 -2.65 24.74
C GLY A 116 -10.48 -1.22 24.57
N GLY A 117 -11.13 -0.28 25.28
CA GLY A 117 -10.78 1.14 25.25
C GLY A 117 -11.37 1.89 24.06
N ASP A 118 -10.64 2.88 23.54
CA ASP A 118 -11.08 3.76 22.44
C ASP A 118 -10.97 3.13 21.04
N PHE A 119 -10.69 1.83 20.91
CA PHE A 119 -10.52 1.17 19.61
C PHE A 119 -11.73 1.38 18.68
N PHE A 120 -12.95 1.23 19.20
CA PHE A 120 -14.21 1.48 18.47
C PHE A 120 -14.73 2.92 18.64
N ASN A 121 -13.92 3.81 19.20
CA ASN A 121 -14.22 5.22 19.45
C ASN A 121 -13.12 6.11 18.86
N ALA A 122 -12.54 5.68 17.74
CA ALA A 122 -11.55 6.46 17.02
C ALA A 122 -12.19 7.80 16.60
N LYS A 123 -11.43 8.89 16.74
CA LYS A 123 -11.87 10.25 16.41
C LYS A 123 -10.86 10.90 15.49
N ILE A 124 -11.35 11.81 14.65
CA ILE A 124 -10.51 12.67 13.82
C ILE A 124 -10.56 14.14 14.25
N ASP A 125 -11.05 14.43 15.46
CA ASP A 125 -11.14 15.79 15.99
C ASP A 125 -9.74 16.42 16.04
N GLY A 126 -9.54 17.54 15.34
CA GLY A 126 -8.26 18.26 15.28
C GLY A 126 -7.33 17.81 14.16
N VAL A 127 -7.69 16.80 13.36
CA VAL A 127 -6.89 16.35 12.21
C VAL A 127 -7.64 16.44 10.87
N GLU A 128 -8.88 16.91 10.85
CA GLU A 128 -9.69 16.94 9.62
C GLU A 128 -9.07 17.80 8.53
N ASN A 129 -8.52 18.97 8.89
CA ASN A 129 -7.81 19.81 7.93
C ASN A 129 -6.53 19.15 7.42
N PHE A 130 -5.82 18.41 8.28
CA PHE A 130 -4.65 17.66 7.86
C PHE A 130 -5.02 16.54 6.88
N ILE A 131 -6.11 15.81 7.13
CA ILE A 131 -6.66 14.83 6.21
C ILE A 131 -7.07 15.52 4.91
N TYR A 132 -7.80 16.63 4.96
CA TYR A 132 -8.21 17.36 3.75
C TYR A 132 -7.00 17.76 2.89
N GLU A 133 -6.01 18.45 3.45
CA GLU A 133 -4.84 18.97 2.72
C GLU A 133 -3.97 17.87 2.10
N ASN A 134 -3.93 16.69 2.73
CA ASN A 134 -3.03 15.62 2.30
C ASN A 134 -3.75 14.51 1.52
N LEU A 135 -4.98 14.17 1.90
CA LEU A 135 -5.72 13.02 1.38
C LEU A 135 -6.86 13.39 0.44
N VAL A 136 -7.42 14.60 0.51
CA VAL A 136 -8.63 14.98 -0.27
C VAL A 136 -8.33 16.03 -1.34
N ASP A 137 -7.46 16.98 -1.05
CA ASP A 137 -7.19 18.10 -1.93
C ASP A 137 -6.37 17.68 -3.15
N ALA A 138 -7.05 17.37 -4.26
CA ALA A 138 -6.47 16.88 -5.51
C ALA A 138 -6.27 17.99 -6.57
N ARG A 139 -6.13 19.26 -6.16
CA ARG A 139 -5.78 20.33 -7.10
C ARG A 139 -4.45 20.05 -7.80
N ARG A 140 -4.26 20.56 -9.02
CA ARG A 140 -3.10 20.22 -9.88
C ARG A 140 -1.74 20.56 -9.25
N ASP A 141 -1.69 21.50 -8.31
CA ASP A 141 -0.48 21.92 -7.62
C ASP A 141 -0.25 21.21 -6.28
N THR A 142 -1.14 20.30 -5.87
CA THR A 142 -1.02 19.55 -4.61
C THR A 142 -0.30 18.23 -4.81
N VAL A 143 0.13 17.62 -3.71
CA VAL A 143 0.80 16.32 -3.74
C VAL A 143 -0.15 15.24 -4.25
N LEU A 144 -1.41 15.24 -3.81
CA LEU A 144 -2.42 14.28 -4.24
C LEU A 144 -2.70 14.39 -5.75
N GLY A 145 -2.89 15.61 -6.26
CA GLY A 145 -3.09 15.86 -7.69
C GLY A 145 -1.89 15.46 -8.56
N ASN A 146 -0.66 15.67 -8.07
CA ASN A 146 0.55 15.34 -8.82
C ASN A 146 0.99 13.88 -8.73
N THR A 147 0.68 13.20 -7.61
CA THR A 147 1.27 11.89 -7.29
C THR A 147 0.28 10.76 -7.45
N ILE A 148 -1.00 10.98 -7.10
CA ILE A 148 -2.03 9.94 -7.03
C ILE A 148 -2.99 10.03 -8.21
N PHE A 149 -3.28 11.24 -8.68
CA PHE A 149 -4.14 11.49 -9.84
C PHE A 149 -3.40 12.15 -11.02
N PRO A 150 -2.29 11.58 -11.53
CA PRO A 150 -1.67 12.15 -12.72
C PRO A 150 -2.67 12.20 -13.88
N ALA A 151 -2.52 13.17 -14.78
CA ALA A 151 -3.27 13.17 -16.04
C ALA A 151 -3.01 11.81 -16.73
N ASN A 152 -4.05 10.99 -16.88
CA ASN A 152 -4.07 9.57 -17.33
C ASN A 152 -4.11 8.48 -16.21
N ALA A 153 -4.38 8.81 -14.95
CA ALA A 153 -4.59 7.80 -13.90
C ALA A 153 -5.76 6.88 -14.25
N LYS A 154 -5.51 5.56 -14.33
CA LYS A 154 -6.58 4.55 -14.45
C LYS A 154 -7.31 4.44 -13.09
N GLY A 155 -8.64 4.39 -13.09
CA GLY A 155 -9.44 4.25 -11.86
C GLY A 155 -9.71 5.57 -11.10
N GLY A 156 -9.25 6.71 -11.62
CA GLY A 156 -9.54 8.04 -11.04
C GLY A 156 -10.91 8.60 -11.40
N ASP A 157 -11.59 7.99 -12.37
CA ASP A 157 -12.77 8.58 -13.01
C ASP A 157 -13.93 8.80 -12.03
N PHE A 158 -14.07 7.98 -10.98
CA PHE A 158 -15.18 8.07 -10.01
C PHE A 158 -14.78 8.65 -8.63
N SER A 159 -13.52 9.07 -8.46
CA SER A 159 -13.04 9.62 -7.17
C SER A 159 -13.64 11.00 -6.89
N ILE A 160 -14.33 11.15 -5.75
CA ILE A 160 -14.91 12.43 -5.30
C ILE A 160 -13.82 13.53 -5.21
N PRO A 161 -12.67 13.31 -4.54
CA PRO A 161 -11.52 14.20 -4.59
C PRO A 161 -11.13 14.64 -6.01
N HIS A 162 -11.03 13.69 -6.93
CA HIS A 162 -10.59 13.95 -8.30
C HIS A 162 -11.61 14.79 -9.08
N ILE A 163 -12.85 14.31 -9.18
CA ILE A 163 -13.94 14.94 -9.94
C ILE A 163 -14.08 16.41 -9.54
N PHE A 164 -14.25 16.67 -8.24
CA PHE A 164 -14.54 18.01 -7.77
C PHE A 164 -13.30 18.91 -7.77
N SER A 165 -12.09 18.38 -7.55
CA SER A 165 -10.87 19.20 -7.69
C SER A 165 -10.63 19.64 -9.14
N TYR A 166 -10.94 18.79 -10.12
CA TYR A 166 -10.85 19.13 -11.54
C TYR A 166 -11.85 20.21 -11.92
N LEU A 167 -13.14 20.01 -11.59
CA LEU A 167 -14.18 21.01 -11.82
C LEU A 167 -13.84 22.36 -11.18
N ARG A 168 -13.33 22.34 -9.95
CA ARG A 168 -12.87 23.54 -9.21
C ARG A 168 -11.71 24.25 -9.90
N ASN A 169 -10.80 23.54 -10.54
CA ASN A 169 -9.70 24.14 -11.32
C ASN A 169 -10.22 24.84 -12.56
N ASP A 170 -11.18 24.24 -13.27
CA ASP A 170 -11.77 24.82 -14.48
C ASP A 170 -12.60 26.06 -14.15
N LEU A 171 -13.38 26.02 -13.06
CA LEU A 171 -14.05 27.21 -12.51
C LEU A 171 -13.06 28.33 -12.18
N GLN A 172 -11.95 28.00 -11.51
CA GLN A 172 -10.94 28.99 -11.16
C GLN A 172 -10.30 29.62 -12.42
N ALA A 173 -10.04 28.83 -13.46
CA ALA A 173 -9.48 29.34 -14.72
C ALA A 173 -10.43 30.33 -15.42
N GLU A 174 -11.74 30.03 -15.46
CA GLU A 174 -12.76 30.94 -16.01
C GLU A 174 -12.87 32.24 -15.20
N ILE A 175 -12.84 32.15 -13.86
CA ILE A 175 -12.84 33.31 -12.96
C ILE A 175 -11.61 34.18 -13.20
N ASP A 176 -10.43 33.58 -13.26
CA ASP A 176 -9.16 34.28 -13.50
C ASP A 176 -9.16 34.97 -14.87
N GLY A 177 -9.70 34.30 -15.91
CA GLY A 177 -9.88 34.86 -17.24
C GLY A 177 -10.75 36.11 -17.24
N TYR A 178 -11.87 36.10 -16.50
CA TYR A 178 -12.71 37.28 -16.34
C TYR A 178 -11.96 38.46 -15.70
N TYR A 179 -11.26 38.22 -14.59
CA TYR A 179 -10.55 39.29 -13.89
C TYR A 179 -9.36 39.82 -14.67
N ALA A 180 -8.64 38.97 -15.40
CA ALA A 180 -7.56 39.37 -16.28
C ALA A 180 -8.06 40.30 -17.40
N GLU A 181 -9.17 39.94 -18.05
CA GLU A 181 -9.76 40.77 -19.11
C GLU A 181 -10.37 42.06 -18.56
N LYS A 182 -11.04 42.00 -17.39
CA LYS A 182 -11.52 43.19 -16.68
C LYS A 182 -10.37 44.15 -16.36
N ALA A 183 -9.24 43.65 -15.84
CA ALA A 183 -8.07 44.46 -15.56
C ALA A 183 -7.46 45.07 -16.84
N ARG A 184 -7.44 44.31 -17.95
CA ARG A 184 -6.98 44.78 -19.26
C ARG A 184 -7.86 45.90 -19.81
N LEU A 185 -9.18 45.78 -19.67
CA LEU A 185 -10.16 46.79 -20.07
C LEU A 185 -10.09 48.03 -19.16
N GLN A 186 -9.94 47.83 -17.85
CA GLN A 186 -9.75 48.91 -16.87
C GLN A 186 -8.53 49.75 -17.22
N LYS A 187 -7.37 49.12 -17.48
CA LYS A 187 -6.16 49.84 -17.87
C LYS A 187 -6.35 50.70 -19.13
N LYS A 188 -7.14 50.23 -20.10
CA LYS A 188 -7.49 51.01 -21.30
C LYS A 188 -8.41 52.18 -20.96
N ALA A 189 -9.44 51.93 -20.15
CA ALA A 189 -10.36 52.97 -19.68
C ALA A 189 -9.64 54.06 -18.86
N ASP A 190 -8.69 53.68 -18.00
CA ASP A 190 -7.89 54.62 -17.19
C ASP A 190 -6.92 55.46 -18.03
N SER A 191 -6.47 54.92 -19.18
CA SER A 191 -5.61 55.63 -20.12
C SER A 191 -6.35 56.65 -21.00
N CYS A 192 -7.67 56.71 -20.91
CA CYS A 192 -8.46 57.65 -21.69
C CYS A 192 -8.44 59.07 -21.09
N SER A 193 -8.38 60.06 -21.99
CA SER A 193 -8.62 61.46 -21.64
C SER A 193 -10.12 61.75 -21.58
N TYR A 194 -10.57 62.45 -20.54
CA TYR A 194 -11.96 62.90 -20.37
C TYR A 194 -12.52 63.69 -21.57
N PHE A 195 -11.65 64.30 -22.37
CA PHE A 195 -12.01 65.11 -23.53
C PHE A 195 -11.90 64.39 -24.89
N ASP A 196 -11.63 63.08 -24.90
CA ASP A 196 -11.58 62.30 -26.15
C ASP A 196 -12.96 61.68 -26.47
N PRO A 197 -13.73 62.23 -27.43
CA PRO A 197 -15.04 61.71 -27.81
C PRO A 197 -15.00 60.34 -28.48
N SER A 198 -13.81 59.80 -28.79
CA SER A 198 -13.63 58.44 -29.31
C SER A 198 -13.34 57.39 -28.22
N CYS A 199 -13.23 57.80 -26.94
CA CYS A 199 -12.98 56.88 -25.84
C CYS A 199 -14.23 56.05 -25.50
N TYR A 200 -14.38 54.92 -26.20
CA TYR A 200 -15.43 53.93 -25.96
C TYR A 200 -15.03 52.86 -24.92
N ASP A 201 -13.82 52.93 -24.36
CA ASP A 201 -13.26 51.86 -23.53
C ASP A 201 -13.90 51.74 -22.15
N THR A 202 -14.37 52.85 -21.54
CA THR A 202 -15.21 52.80 -20.32
C THR A 202 -16.55 52.13 -20.59
N ALA A 203 -17.18 52.39 -21.74
CA ALA A 203 -18.43 51.74 -22.13
C ALA A 203 -18.23 50.24 -22.39
N LYS A 204 -17.11 49.85 -23.02
CA LYS A 204 -16.74 48.43 -23.21
C LYS A 204 -16.50 47.73 -21.87
N LEU A 205 -15.79 48.34 -20.94
CA LEU A 205 -15.58 47.80 -19.60
C LEU A 205 -16.92 47.56 -18.89
N ASN A 206 -17.80 48.56 -18.86
CA ASN A 206 -19.11 48.43 -18.23
C ASN A 206 -19.97 47.35 -18.91
N ALA A 207 -20.00 47.31 -20.24
CA ALA A 207 -20.72 46.28 -20.98
C ALA A 207 -20.17 44.87 -20.67
N TYR A 208 -18.85 44.72 -20.62
CA TYR A 208 -18.19 43.46 -20.26
C TYR A 208 -18.54 43.02 -18.84
N MET A 209 -18.50 43.94 -17.87
CA MET A 209 -18.86 43.67 -16.47
C MET A 209 -20.33 43.28 -16.31
N VAL A 210 -21.25 43.96 -17.00
CA VAL A 210 -22.69 43.64 -16.95
C VAL A 210 -22.97 42.28 -17.60
N ALA A 211 -22.32 41.97 -18.73
CA ALA A 211 -22.53 40.73 -19.45
C ALA A 211 -21.96 39.50 -18.73
N ASN A 212 -20.81 39.64 -18.06
CA ASN A 212 -20.08 38.49 -17.51
C ASN A 212 -20.06 38.43 -15.98
N GLY A 213 -20.23 39.57 -15.29
CA GLY A 213 -20.13 39.67 -13.83
C GLY A 213 -21.05 38.71 -13.06
N PRO A 214 -22.36 38.60 -13.41
CA PRO A 214 -23.26 37.65 -12.75
C PRO A 214 -22.81 36.19 -12.90
N ARG A 215 -22.38 35.78 -14.10
CA ARG A 215 -21.84 34.43 -14.36
C ARG A 215 -20.58 34.18 -13.51
N THR A 216 -19.65 35.14 -13.47
CA THR A 216 -18.44 35.00 -12.66
C THR A 216 -18.73 34.92 -11.17
N THR A 217 -19.66 35.73 -10.67
CA THR A 217 -20.06 35.70 -9.26
C THR A 217 -20.63 34.32 -8.89
N TYR A 218 -21.47 33.73 -9.75
CA TYR A 218 -21.97 32.37 -9.56
C TYR A 218 -20.83 31.34 -9.52
N MET A 219 -19.87 31.41 -10.46
CA MET A 219 -18.72 30.50 -10.47
C MET A 219 -17.85 30.64 -9.21
N GLU A 220 -17.71 31.85 -8.65
CA GLU A 220 -16.99 32.07 -7.39
C GLU A 220 -17.67 31.34 -6.22
N TYR A 221 -18.99 31.46 -6.08
CA TYR A 221 -19.75 30.72 -5.06
C TYR A 221 -19.66 29.21 -5.28
N TRP A 222 -19.84 28.75 -6.52
CA TRP A 222 -19.74 27.33 -6.84
C TRP A 222 -18.35 26.75 -6.52
N ARG A 223 -17.29 27.48 -6.85
CA ARG A 223 -15.91 27.10 -6.45
C ARG A 223 -15.79 26.97 -4.93
N ASP A 224 -16.35 27.93 -4.18
CA ASP A 224 -16.31 27.93 -2.71
C ASP A 224 -17.13 26.76 -2.14
N ASP A 225 -18.24 26.40 -2.77
CA ASP A 225 -19.06 25.24 -2.41
C ASP A 225 -18.29 23.93 -2.58
N ILE A 226 -17.50 23.80 -3.66
CA ILE A 226 -16.57 22.68 -3.84
C ILE A 226 -15.53 22.64 -2.72
N ASP A 227 -14.86 23.75 -2.44
CA ASP A 227 -13.84 23.82 -1.39
C ASP A 227 -14.45 23.48 -0.01
N ASN A 228 -15.70 23.89 0.26
CA ASN A 228 -16.41 23.61 1.50
C ASN A 228 -16.94 22.17 1.60
N GLY A 229 -17.42 21.59 0.50
CA GLY A 229 -17.91 20.23 0.45
C GLY A 229 -16.77 19.22 0.64
N LEU A 230 -15.65 19.39 -0.08
CA LEU A 230 -14.47 18.53 0.06
C LEU A 230 -13.89 18.57 1.48
N LYS A 231 -13.92 19.72 2.17
CA LYS A 231 -13.49 19.81 3.58
C LYS A 231 -14.35 19.01 4.55
N LYS A 232 -15.59 18.66 4.18
CA LYS A 232 -16.46 17.79 5.00
C LYS A 232 -16.19 16.31 4.77
N LEU A 233 -15.62 15.94 3.62
CA LEU A 233 -15.39 14.55 3.23
C LEU A 233 -14.60 13.73 4.28
N PRO A 234 -13.53 14.24 4.93
CA PRO A 234 -12.82 13.49 5.97
C PRO A 234 -13.73 12.94 7.07
N ARG A 235 -14.70 13.74 7.53
CA ARG A 235 -15.64 13.34 8.56
C ARG A 235 -16.66 12.33 8.03
N VAL A 236 -17.14 12.54 6.83
CA VAL A 236 -18.11 11.65 6.16
C VAL A 236 -17.50 10.25 5.99
N SER A 237 -16.30 10.17 5.44
CA SER A 237 -15.61 8.90 5.21
C SER A 237 -15.25 8.19 6.51
N HIS A 238 -14.84 8.94 7.53
CA HIS A 238 -14.64 8.42 8.88
C HIS A 238 -15.91 7.79 9.46
N ASP A 239 -17.03 8.53 9.44
CA ASP A 239 -18.30 8.07 10.02
C ASP A 239 -18.84 6.85 9.25
N ILE A 240 -18.67 6.79 7.92
CA ILE A 240 -18.98 5.61 7.10
C ILE A 240 -18.08 4.44 7.50
N ALA A 241 -16.76 4.64 7.63
CA ALA A 241 -15.84 3.57 8.00
C ALA A 241 -16.13 3.01 9.40
N LEU A 242 -16.49 3.85 10.37
CA LEU A 242 -16.94 3.39 11.68
C LEU A 242 -18.22 2.56 11.57
N ALA A 243 -19.20 3.01 10.79
CA ALA A 243 -20.45 2.28 10.59
C ALA A 243 -20.23 0.92 9.92
N LEU A 244 -19.34 0.83 8.93
CA LEU A 244 -19.14 -0.40 8.15
C LEU A 244 -18.15 -1.38 8.81
N PHE A 245 -16.99 -0.90 9.28
CA PHE A 245 -15.85 -1.77 9.60
C PHE A 245 -15.42 -1.69 11.06
N PHE A 246 -15.53 -0.51 11.69
CA PHE A 246 -14.89 -0.23 12.99
C PHE A 246 -15.89 0.05 14.12
N ASN A 247 -17.01 -0.68 14.14
CA ASN A 247 -18.00 -0.62 15.23
C ASN A 247 -17.86 -1.78 16.22
N LYS A 248 -18.36 -1.56 17.44
CA LYS A 248 -18.30 -2.51 18.56
C LYS A 248 -19.12 -3.79 18.31
N GLU A 249 -20.16 -3.71 17.48
CA GLU A 249 -20.98 -4.84 17.06
C GLU A 249 -20.21 -5.75 16.08
N ARG A 250 -19.15 -5.21 15.46
CA ARG A 250 -18.30 -5.87 14.48
C ARG A 250 -19.13 -6.41 13.34
N LYS A 251 -20.11 -5.63 12.88
CA LYS A 251 -21.01 -5.92 11.75
C LYS A 251 -21.23 -4.64 10.98
N ALA A 252 -21.38 -4.71 9.67
CA ALA A 252 -21.68 -3.53 8.89
C ALA A 252 -23.05 -2.94 9.27
N ASP A 253 -23.08 -1.70 9.74
CA ASP A 253 -24.31 -0.91 9.90
C ASP A 253 -24.57 -0.15 8.60
N ILE A 254 -25.07 -0.87 7.59
CA ILE A 254 -25.41 -0.29 6.28
C ILE A 254 -26.40 0.86 6.42
N LYS A 255 -27.31 0.78 7.40
CA LYS A 255 -28.32 1.80 7.60
C LYS A 255 -27.70 3.12 8.05
N GLU A 256 -26.79 3.09 9.02
CA GLU A 256 -26.10 4.31 9.46
C GLU A 256 -25.15 4.82 8.37
N ALA A 257 -24.41 3.94 7.70
CA ALA A 257 -23.56 4.32 6.58
C ALA A 257 -24.35 5.01 5.46
N LYS A 258 -25.50 4.44 5.04
CA LYS A 258 -26.39 5.04 4.03
C LYS A 258 -26.90 6.40 4.48
N LYS A 259 -27.26 6.54 5.76
CA LYS A 259 -27.72 7.82 6.32
C LYS A 259 -26.64 8.91 6.26
N VAL A 260 -25.39 8.58 6.61
CA VAL A 260 -24.25 9.51 6.53
C VAL A 260 -23.99 9.89 5.07
N ALA A 261 -23.87 8.90 4.19
CA ALA A 261 -23.63 9.10 2.76
C ALA A 261 -24.74 9.95 2.11
N GLN A 262 -26.02 9.62 2.34
CA GLN A 262 -27.15 10.34 1.76
C GLN A 262 -27.18 11.80 2.21
N LYS A 263 -26.85 12.08 3.47
CA LYS A 263 -26.76 13.45 3.99
C LYS A 263 -25.67 14.25 3.28
N TYR A 264 -24.51 13.63 3.04
CA TYR A 264 -23.43 14.27 2.30
C TYR A 264 -23.80 14.48 0.83
N ALA A 265 -24.40 13.48 0.19
CA ALA A 265 -24.86 13.55 -1.21
C ALA A 265 -25.87 14.70 -1.42
N THR A 266 -26.94 14.70 -0.61
CA THR A 266 -28.04 15.66 -0.76
C THR A 266 -27.63 17.10 -0.49
N VAL A 267 -26.71 17.33 0.46
CA VAL A 267 -26.29 18.69 0.85
C VAL A 267 -25.03 19.12 0.11
N SER A 268 -23.95 18.35 0.23
CA SER A 268 -22.64 18.78 -0.23
C SER A 268 -22.42 18.44 -1.69
N ILE A 269 -22.66 17.20 -2.13
CA ILE A 269 -22.45 16.83 -3.55
C ILE A 269 -23.39 17.63 -4.46
N THR A 270 -24.66 17.82 -4.08
CA THR A 270 -25.59 18.67 -4.82
C THR A 270 -25.09 20.11 -5.00
N SER A 271 -24.61 20.74 -3.93
CA SER A 271 -24.07 22.12 -3.96
C SER A 271 -22.75 22.18 -4.75
N MET A 272 -21.83 21.25 -4.52
CA MET A 272 -20.58 21.12 -5.29
C MET A 272 -20.81 20.83 -6.79
N ALA A 273 -21.96 20.29 -7.16
CA ALA A 273 -22.38 20.08 -8.55
C ALA A 273 -23.01 21.33 -9.20
N GLY A 274 -23.00 22.48 -8.51
CA GLY A 274 -23.50 23.75 -9.03
C GLY A 274 -25.00 23.97 -8.79
N ALA A 275 -25.67 23.13 -7.99
CA ALA A 275 -27.04 23.42 -7.63
C ALA A 275 -27.09 24.78 -6.89
N PRO A 276 -27.95 25.72 -7.32
CA PRO A 276 -27.96 27.04 -6.74
C PRO A 276 -28.43 26.98 -5.28
N ASP A 277 -27.56 27.46 -4.39
CA ASP A 277 -27.91 27.78 -3.01
C ASP A 277 -28.88 28.97 -3.04
N ALA A 278 -30.19 28.70 -3.02
CA ALA A 278 -31.21 29.70 -3.31
C ALA A 278 -31.11 30.96 -2.41
N VAL A 279 -30.85 32.14 -3.00
CA VAL A 279 -31.76 33.29 -3.23
C VAL A 279 -30.95 34.40 -3.90
N GLY A 280 -30.99 34.54 -5.23
CA GLY A 280 -30.50 35.76 -5.90
C GLY A 280 -29.97 35.63 -7.32
N ILE A 281 -29.64 34.42 -7.79
CA ILE A 281 -29.17 34.17 -9.15
C ILE A 281 -30.35 33.65 -9.98
N VAL A 282 -30.52 34.19 -11.19
CA VAL A 282 -31.57 33.75 -12.12
C VAL A 282 -31.35 32.27 -12.42
N THR A 283 -32.30 31.41 -12.02
CA THR A 283 -32.19 29.95 -12.09
C THR A 283 -31.80 29.41 -13.47
N ASN A 284 -32.20 30.10 -14.55
CA ASN A 284 -31.87 29.71 -15.91
C ASN A 284 -30.38 29.92 -16.24
N ALA A 285 -29.74 30.95 -15.65
CA ALA A 285 -28.32 31.19 -15.85
C ALA A 285 -27.42 30.18 -15.13
N ALA A 286 -27.92 29.52 -14.08
CA ALA A 286 -27.16 28.48 -13.38
C ALA A 286 -27.02 27.22 -14.24
N SER A 287 -28.12 26.74 -14.84
CA SER A 287 -28.10 25.57 -15.73
C SER A 287 -27.18 25.78 -16.93
N ASP A 288 -27.32 26.92 -17.62
CA ASP A 288 -26.47 27.26 -18.78
C ASP A 288 -24.98 27.29 -18.43
N VAL A 289 -24.63 27.66 -17.19
CA VAL A 289 -23.23 27.70 -16.73
C VAL A 289 -22.73 26.32 -16.34
N VAL A 290 -23.57 25.50 -15.69
CA VAL A 290 -23.23 24.11 -15.35
C VAL A 290 -22.96 23.32 -16.63
N ASP A 291 -23.85 23.39 -17.62
CA ASP A 291 -23.75 22.67 -18.88
C ASP A 291 -22.55 23.14 -19.73
N ALA A 292 -22.18 24.43 -19.63
CA ALA A 292 -21.05 24.97 -20.38
C ALA A 292 -19.67 24.63 -19.80
N ILE A 293 -19.58 24.35 -18.50
CA ILE A 293 -18.32 24.15 -17.78
C ILE A 293 -18.07 22.66 -17.49
N THR A 294 -19.12 21.88 -17.26
CA THR A 294 -19.01 20.49 -16.82
C THR A 294 -19.10 19.56 -18.02
N PRO A 295 -18.06 18.77 -18.34
CA PRO A 295 -18.14 17.76 -19.38
C PRO A 295 -19.26 16.74 -19.12
N ASP A 296 -19.95 16.27 -20.17
CA ASP A 296 -21.06 15.32 -20.08
C ASP A 296 -20.73 14.07 -19.24
N PHE A 297 -19.52 13.53 -19.39
CA PHE A 297 -19.10 12.34 -18.64
C PHE A 297 -19.02 12.58 -17.11
N LEU A 298 -18.70 13.80 -16.67
CA LEU A 298 -18.71 14.15 -15.24
C LEU A 298 -20.14 14.33 -14.71
N LEU A 299 -21.07 14.78 -15.55
CA LEU A 299 -22.47 14.95 -15.15
C LEU A 299 -23.12 13.61 -14.79
N ASP A 300 -22.89 12.57 -15.60
CA ASP A 300 -23.39 11.22 -15.33
C ASP A 300 -22.86 10.69 -13.98
N GLN A 301 -21.57 10.83 -13.74
CA GLN A 301 -20.93 10.40 -12.48
C GLN A 301 -21.46 11.16 -11.27
N ILE A 302 -21.62 12.47 -11.40
CA ILE A 302 -22.18 13.32 -10.35
C ILE A 302 -23.62 12.90 -10.04
N ASP A 303 -24.41 12.56 -11.05
CA ASP A 303 -25.79 12.14 -10.87
C ASP A 303 -25.92 10.78 -10.18
N ASP A 304 -25.00 9.85 -10.43
CA ASP A 304 -24.92 8.60 -9.69
C ASP A 304 -24.56 8.85 -8.22
N LEU A 305 -23.55 9.69 -7.97
CA LEU A 305 -23.16 10.09 -6.61
C LEU A 305 -24.28 10.80 -5.83
N LYS A 306 -25.19 11.52 -6.51
CA LYS A 306 -26.36 12.15 -5.85
C LYS A 306 -27.44 11.14 -5.45
N LYS A 307 -27.65 10.10 -6.25
CA LYS A 307 -28.77 9.15 -6.08
C LYS A 307 -28.43 8.06 -5.09
N GLU A 308 -27.28 7.40 -5.26
CA GLU A 308 -26.91 6.17 -4.53
C GLU A 308 -25.44 6.20 -4.09
N LEU A 309 -24.98 7.32 -3.50
CA LEU A 309 -23.57 7.55 -3.14
C LEU A 309 -22.86 6.33 -2.54
N LEU A 310 -23.45 5.73 -1.51
CA LEU A 310 -22.80 4.61 -0.83
C LEU A 310 -22.74 3.36 -1.71
N SER A 311 -23.78 3.09 -2.51
CA SER A 311 -23.80 1.95 -3.42
C SER A 311 -22.71 2.13 -4.47
N THR A 312 -22.64 3.31 -5.11
CA THR A 312 -21.61 3.63 -6.10
C THR A 312 -20.22 3.50 -5.51
N LEU A 313 -19.96 4.06 -4.31
CA LEU A 313 -18.64 3.97 -3.68
C LEU A 313 -18.24 2.52 -3.39
N VAL A 314 -19.15 1.67 -2.91
CA VAL A 314 -18.84 0.28 -2.57
C VAL A 314 -18.72 -0.60 -3.81
N GLU A 315 -19.64 -0.46 -4.78
CA GLU A 315 -19.64 -1.23 -6.01
C GLU A 315 -18.38 -0.96 -6.82
N GLU A 316 -18.00 0.31 -6.97
CA GLU A 316 -16.76 0.66 -7.65
C GLU A 316 -15.55 0.18 -6.83
N ALA A 317 -15.49 0.45 -5.52
CA ALA A 317 -14.30 0.12 -4.72
C ALA A 317 -14.06 -1.39 -4.57
N MET A 318 -15.12 -2.18 -4.46
CA MET A 318 -15.06 -3.58 -4.00
C MET A 318 -15.63 -4.58 -5.02
N GLY A 319 -16.30 -4.11 -6.08
CA GLY A 319 -16.87 -4.97 -7.11
C GLY A 319 -18.04 -5.83 -6.61
N MET A 320 -18.73 -5.40 -5.56
CA MET A 320 -19.87 -6.11 -4.94
C MET A 320 -20.95 -5.14 -4.45
N SER A 321 -22.18 -5.62 -4.32
CA SER A 321 -23.30 -4.81 -3.83
C SER A 321 -23.20 -4.55 -2.32
N LEU A 322 -23.95 -3.57 -1.81
CA LEU A 322 -24.02 -3.30 -0.37
C LEU A 322 -24.60 -4.48 0.42
N GLU A 323 -25.57 -5.20 -0.15
CA GLU A 323 -26.16 -6.38 0.46
C GLU A 323 -25.15 -7.54 0.52
N GLU A 324 -24.35 -7.73 -0.53
CA GLU A 324 -23.27 -8.71 -0.54
C GLU A 324 -22.21 -8.36 0.51
N LEU A 325 -21.75 -7.12 0.54
CA LEU A 325 -20.80 -6.61 1.52
C LEU A 325 -21.31 -6.82 2.95
N GLU A 326 -22.56 -6.44 3.24
CA GLU A 326 -23.17 -6.64 4.55
C GLU A 326 -23.15 -8.11 4.97
N SER A 327 -23.49 -8.99 4.04
CA SER A 327 -23.55 -10.42 4.30
C SER A 327 -22.17 -11.00 4.60
N TYR A 328 -21.18 -10.69 3.76
CA TYR A 328 -19.80 -11.14 3.92
C TYR A 328 -19.18 -10.62 5.22
N LEU A 329 -19.36 -9.35 5.57
CA LEU A 329 -18.82 -8.79 6.81
C LEU A 329 -19.55 -9.28 8.06
N SER A 330 -20.85 -9.55 7.96
CA SER A 330 -21.65 -9.97 9.11
C SER A 330 -21.45 -11.43 9.46
N SER A 331 -21.36 -12.31 8.44
CA SER A 331 -21.31 -13.78 8.61
C SER A 331 -20.29 -14.44 7.66
N PRO A 332 -19.01 -14.02 7.66
CA PRO A 332 -18.01 -14.50 6.70
C PRO A 332 -17.81 -16.03 6.76
N GLU A 333 -18.01 -16.63 7.94
CA GLU A 333 -17.89 -18.08 8.14
C GLU A 333 -18.86 -18.92 7.29
N GLN A 334 -20.00 -18.35 6.87
CA GLN A 334 -20.98 -19.04 6.01
C GLN A 334 -20.50 -19.14 4.57
N TYR A 335 -19.63 -18.20 4.17
CA TYR A 335 -19.16 -18.04 2.80
C TYR A 335 -17.74 -18.56 2.58
N PHE A 336 -16.95 -18.70 3.65
CA PHE A 336 -15.53 -19.07 3.59
C PHE A 336 -15.28 -20.26 2.68
N ASP A 337 -15.94 -21.40 2.90
CA ASP A 337 -15.68 -22.61 2.11
C ASP A 337 -16.11 -22.46 0.64
N SER A 338 -17.15 -21.68 0.35
CA SER A 338 -17.63 -21.45 -1.03
C SER A 338 -16.82 -20.42 -1.81
N VAL A 339 -16.20 -19.45 -1.11
CA VAL A 339 -15.46 -18.34 -1.70
C VAL A 339 -13.97 -18.64 -1.80
N MET A 340 -13.39 -19.27 -0.76
CA MET A 340 -11.96 -19.62 -0.69
C MET A 340 -11.67 -20.90 -1.50
N THR A 341 -11.86 -20.81 -2.82
CA THR A 341 -11.82 -21.95 -3.74
C THR A 341 -10.42 -22.31 -4.21
N GLN A 342 -9.53 -21.33 -4.36
CA GLN A 342 -8.16 -21.51 -4.84
C GLN A 342 -7.26 -20.38 -4.34
N GLY A 343 -6.16 -20.73 -3.66
CA GLY A 343 -5.09 -19.82 -3.29
C GLY A 343 -3.95 -19.76 -4.32
N SER A 344 -2.90 -19.02 -3.99
CA SER A 344 -1.76 -18.71 -4.87
C SER A 344 -1.04 -19.96 -5.43
N LYS A 345 -1.01 -21.06 -4.66
CA LYS A 345 -0.41 -22.34 -5.05
C LYS A 345 -1.38 -23.28 -5.78
N GLY A 346 -2.60 -22.83 -6.09
CA GLY A 346 -3.63 -23.66 -6.71
C GLY A 346 -4.38 -24.57 -5.73
N GLU A 347 -4.04 -24.54 -4.44
CA GLU A 347 -4.67 -25.36 -3.41
C GLU A 347 -5.91 -24.66 -2.83
N ARG A 348 -6.94 -25.44 -2.54
CA ARG A 348 -8.12 -25.00 -1.78
C ARG A 348 -7.85 -25.19 -0.30
N ILE A 349 -8.23 -24.21 0.52
CA ILE A 349 -8.19 -24.34 1.99
C ILE A 349 -9.61 -24.37 2.56
N SER A 350 -9.95 -25.43 3.28
CA SER A 350 -11.21 -25.49 4.01
C SER A 350 -11.14 -24.63 5.27
N ARG A 351 -12.28 -24.10 5.72
CA ARG A 351 -12.39 -23.36 6.98
C ARG A 351 -11.86 -24.17 8.17
N ALA A 352 -12.14 -25.47 8.20
CA ALA A 352 -11.68 -26.35 9.27
C ALA A 352 -10.15 -26.54 9.27
N ASP A 353 -9.53 -26.60 8.09
CA ASP A 353 -8.07 -26.67 7.98
C ASP A 353 -7.41 -25.31 8.25
N PHE A 354 -8.05 -24.22 7.83
CA PHE A 354 -7.61 -22.86 8.12
C PHE A 354 -7.57 -22.59 9.63
N ASP A 355 -8.68 -22.89 10.32
CA ASP A 355 -8.79 -22.73 11.77
C ASP A 355 -7.73 -23.56 12.53
N ARG A 356 -7.49 -24.79 12.09
CA ARG A 356 -6.58 -25.74 12.77
C ARG A 356 -5.11 -25.46 12.49
N ASN A 357 -4.74 -25.27 11.22
CA ASN A 357 -3.35 -25.27 10.78
C ASN A 357 -2.79 -23.85 10.62
N VAL A 358 -3.62 -22.91 10.17
CA VAL A 358 -3.22 -21.53 9.86
C VAL A 358 -3.45 -20.60 11.06
N LEU A 359 -4.71 -20.41 11.48
CA LEU A 359 -5.03 -19.53 12.61
C LEU A 359 -4.70 -20.16 13.97
N ARG A 360 -4.66 -21.50 14.04
CA ARG A 360 -4.36 -22.27 15.25
C ARG A 360 -5.22 -21.80 16.42
N LEU A 361 -6.53 -21.78 16.19
CA LEU A 361 -7.49 -21.26 17.16
C LEU A 361 -7.36 -21.98 18.51
N ASN A 362 -7.40 -21.21 19.59
CA ASN A 362 -7.42 -21.75 20.95
C ASN A 362 -8.78 -22.40 21.26
N SER A 363 -8.91 -22.99 22.46
CA SER A 363 -10.17 -23.64 22.89
C SER A 363 -11.37 -22.69 22.97
N GLY A 364 -11.14 -21.37 23.04
CA GLY A 364 -12.18 -20.34 22.98
C GLY A 364 -12.57 -19.94 21.55
N GLY A 365 -11.95 -20.53 20.53
CA GLY A 365 -12.20 -20.20 19.13
C GLY A 365 -11.51 -18.92 18.64
N TYR A 366 -10.52 -18.41 19.40
CA TYR A 366 -9.82 -17.17 19.08
C TYR A 366 -8.36 -17.41 18.66
N VAL A 367 -7.86 -16.52 17.81
CA VAL A 367 -6.48 -16.49 17.38
C VAL A 367 -5.58 -15.94 18.48
N ASP A 368 -4.40 -16.52 18.64
CA ASP A 368 -3.31 -15.89 19.37
C ASP A 368 -2.38 -15.19 18.37
N PRO A 369 -2.26 -13.84 18.40
CA PRO A 369 -1.40 -13.10 17.49
C PRO A 369 0.07 -13.54 17.50
N GLN A 370 0.53 -14.18 18.58
CA GLN A 370 1.89 -14.71 18.65
C GLN A 370 2.11 -15.94 17.74
N ASN A 371 1.05 -16.67 17.40
CA ASN A 371 1.12 -17.94 16.68
C ASN A 371 0.86 -17.80 15.18
N VAL A 372 0.28 -16.69 14.74
CA VAL A 372 0.04 -16.38 13.33
C VAL A 372 1.11 -15.41 12.85
N PRO A 373 2.02 -15.83 11.93
CA PRO A 373 3.13 -15.00 11.46
C PRO A 373 2.73 -13.60 11.00
N ALA A 374 1.66 -13.48 10.22
CA ALA A 374 1.17 -12.18 9.73
C ALA A 374 0.84 -11.22 10.89
N LEU A 375 0.06 -11.68 11.86
CA LEU A 375 -0.29 -10.87 13.04
C LEU A 375 0.93 -10.53 13.90
N TYR A 376 1.81 -11.51 14.15
CA TYR A 376 3.05 -11.29 14.90
C TYR A 376 3.94 -10.25 14.21
N ASN A 377 4.10 -10.37 12.90
CA ASN A 377 4.94 -9.48 12.10
C ASN A 377 4.37 -8.07 12.04
N THR A 378 3.05 -7.92 11.85
CA THR A 378 2.35 -6.63 11.93
C THR A 378 2.56 -5.94 13.27
N ILE A 379 2.38 -6.66 14.38
CA ILE A 379 2.59 -6.10 15.73
C ILE A 379 4.06 -5.72 15.93
N THR A 380 4.99 -6.55 15.44
CA THR A 380 6.42 -6.28 15.54
C THR A 380 6.80 -5.02 14.77
N MET A 381 6.35 -4.89 13.52
CA MET A 381 6.61 -3.70 12.72
C MET A 381 5.93 -2.47 13.33
N SER A 382 4.69 -2.58 13.79
CA SER A 382 3.99 -1.46 14.45
C SER A 382 4.76 -0.92 15.65
N LYS A 383 5.43 -1.78 16.43
CA LYS A 383 6.32 -1.35 17.51
C LYS A 383 7.57 -0.63 16.99
N LEU A 384 8.16 -1.12 15.90
CA LEU A 384 9.32 -0.51 15.27
C LEU A 384 8.97 0.87 14.67
N VAL A 385 7.77 1.04 14.10
CA VAL A 385 7.26 2.34 13.63
C VAL A 385 7.27 3.40 14.73
N MET A 386 7.07 3.01 15.98
CA MET A 386 7.04 3.94 17.11
C MET A 386 8.44 4.37 17.60
N LEU A 387 9.51 3.77 17.07
CA LEU A 387 10.89 4.06 17.49
C LEU A 387 11.52 5.14 16.62
N GLU A 388 12.33 5.99 17.26
CA GLU A 388 13.20 6.92 16.54
C GLU A 388 14.32 6.17 15.79
N PRO A 389 14.90 6.75 14.72
CA PRO A 389 15.94 6.09 13.96
C PRO A 389 17.16 5.63 14.77
N ALA A 390 17.52 6.37 15.82
CA ALA A 390 18.63 6.00 16.71
C ALA A 390 18.37 4.68 17.45
N GLU A 391 17.13 4.46 17.89
CA GLU A 391 16.72 3.24 18.58
C GLU A 391 16.57 2.07 17.60
N ILE A 392 16.07 2.29 16.38
CA ILE A 392 16.09 1.28 15.32
C ILE A 392 17.52 0.83 15.00
N ASN A 393 18.44 1.78 14.86
CA ASN A 393 19.85 1.50 14.61
C ASN A 393 20.52 0.77 15.78
N LYS A 394 20.03 0.96 17.01
CA LYS A 394 20.44 0.17 18.16
C LYS A 394 19.91 -1.26 18.08
N VAL A 395 18.63 -1.45 17.76
CA VAL A 395 18.04 -2.78 17.54
C VAL A 395 18.83 -3.54 16.47
N LEU A 396 19.14 -2.92 15.33
CA LEU A 396 19.93 -3.52 14.26
C LEU A 396 21.31 -3.99 14.74
N ARG A 397 22.01 -3.18 15.54
CA ARG A 397 23.30 -3.58 16.14
C ARG A 397 23.14 -4.72 17.14
N ASP A 398 22.11 -4.68 17.96
CA ASP A 398 21.85 -5.69 19.01
C ASP A 398 21.54 -7.07 18.40
N ILE A 399 20.94 -7.11 17.20
CA ILE A 399 20.70 -8.36 16.44
C ILE A 399 21.86 -8.71 15.49
N GLY A 400 22.97 -7.98 15.53
CA GLY A 400 24.17 -8.26 14.74
C GLY A 400 24.12 -7.84 13.28
N SER A 401 23.17 -6.98 12.89
CA SER A 401 23.07 -6.42 11.54
C SER A 401 24.04 -5.26 11.35
N SER A 402 24.65 -5.18 10.16
CA SER A 402 25.42 -4.02 9.72
C SER A 402 24.56 -2.94 9.03
N ALA A 403 23.27 -3.22 8.79
CA ALA A 403 22.37 -2.29 8.16
C ALA A 403 22.14 -1.06 9.05
N THR A 404 21.74 0.06 8.44
CA THR A 404 21.45 1.31 9.16
C THR A 404 20.25 1.99 8.53
N LEU A 405 19.25 2.30 9.35
CA LEU A 405 18.10 3.08 8.93
C LEU A 405 18.54 4.51 8.64
N SER A 406 18.44 4.90 7.37
CA SER A 406 18.70 6.25 6.88
C SER A 406 17.44 7.13 6.83
N GLN A 407 16.27 6.51 6.81
CA GLN A 407 14.99 7.21 6.73
C GLN A 407 14.53 7.69 8.12
N PRO A 408 13.72 8.76 8.19
CA PRO A 408 13.19 9.29 9.45
C PRO A 408 12.31 8.31 10.25
N ASN A 409 11.76 7.30 9.59
CA ASN A 409 10.94 6.25 10.20
C ASN A 409 11.07 4.96 9.37
N VAL A 410 10.93 3.80 10.02
CA VAL A 410 11.09 2.46 9.44
C VAL A 410 9.99 2.04 8.43
N MET A 411 8.96 2.87 8.21
CA MET A 411 7.93 2.64 7.17
C MET A 411 8.05 3.54 5.92
N LEU A 412 8.96 4.53 5.92
CA LEU A 412 9.08 5.48 4.81
C LEU A 412 10.01 4.98 3.71
N GLY A 413 9.53 4.94 2.47
CA GLY A 413 10.37 4.51 1.35
C GLY A 413 10.57 2.99 1.30
N PHE A 414 9.63 2.20 1.84
CA PHE A 414 9.80 0.74 1.99
C PHE A 414 8.75 -0.16 1.32
N ILE A 415 7.62 0.37 0.86
CA ILE A 415 6.58 -0.40 0.15
C ILE A 415 6.19 0.32 -1.14
N GLU A 416 6.13 -0.40 -2.25
CA GLU A 416 5.73 0.13 -3.56
C GLU A 416 4.21 0.30 -3.70
N THR A 417 3.44 -0.66 -3.20
CA THR A 417 1.97 -0.73 -3.25
C THR A 417 1.45 -1.47 -2.01
N LEU A 418 0.30 -1.07 -1.46
CA LEU A 418 -0.34 -1.76 -0.33
C LEU A 418 -1.21 -2.94 -0.79
N ASP A 419 -1.78 -2.86 -2.00
CA ASP A 419 -2.67 -3.92 -2.53
C ASP A 419 -1.93 -5.03 -3.28
N GLY A 420 -0.66 -4.83 -3.60
CA GLY A 420 0.17 -5.85 -4.24
C GLY A 420 0.63 -6.96 -3.29
N ASP A 421 1.38 -7.91 -3.84
CA ASP A 421 2.08 -8.94 -3.04
C ASP A 421 3.20 -8.31 -2.17
N ASN A 422 4.15 -9.13 -1.72
CA ASN A 422 5.41 -8.77 -1.04
C ASN A 422 6.28 -7.74 -1.80
N GLN A 423 5.75 -6.55 -2.10
CA GLN A 423 6.38 -5.50 -2.90
C GLN A 423 7.28 -4.63 -2.02
N TRP A 424 8.19 -5.31 -1.34
CA TRP A 424 9.25 -4.72 -0.54
C TRP A 424 10.18 -3.96 -1.47
N MET A 425 10.39 -2.68 -1.19
CA MET A 425 11.48 -1.98 -1.85
C MET A 425 12.82 -2.40 -1.24
N LYS A 426 13.88 -2.39 -2.07
CA LYS A 426 15.26 -2.72 -1.67
C LYS A 426 15.81 -1.92 -0.48
N GLY A 427 15.08 -0.91 0.00
CA GLY A 427 15.46 -0.08 1.13
C GLY A 427 14.98 -0.56 2.50
N MET A 428 14.10 -1.56 2.62
CA MET A 428 13.62 -1.96 3.95
C MET A 428 14.79 -2.49 4.78
N VAL A 429 15.19 -1.72 5.79
CA VAL A 429 16.45 -1.94 6.52
C VAL A 429 16.55 -3.33 7.15
N PHE A 430 15.42 -3.87 7.65
CA PHE A 430 15.38 -5.21 8.22
C PHE A 430 15.34 -6.32 7.18
N ALA A 431 15.05 -5.96 5.95
CA ALA A 431 14.83 -6.86 4.83
C ALA A 431 16.01 -6.81 3.82
N GLU A 432 17.06 -6.03 4.10
CA GLU A 432 18.29 -6.03 3.28
C GLU A 432 18.98 -7.39 3.28
N ASP A 433 18.85 -8.16 4.37
CA ASP A 433 19.27 -9.55 4.45
C ASP A 433 18.29 -10.41 5.27
N ASP A 434 18.23 -11.69 4.93
CA ASP A 434 17.26 -12.61 5.54
C ASP A 434 17.56 -12.88 7.02
N GLN A 435 18.82 -12.87 7.45
CA GLN A 435 19.16 -13.17 8.83
C GLN A 435 18.70 -12.05 9.78
N THR A 436 18.89 -10.79 9.37
CA THR A 436 18.36 -9.61 10.07
C THR A 436 16.83 -9.67 10.12
N PHE A 437 16.18 -9.94 8.99
CA PHE A 437 14.71 -10.04 8.93
C PHE A 437 14.20 -11.10 9.91
N CYS A 438 14.79 -12.29 9.84
CA CYS A 438 14.36 -13.45 10.63
C CYS A 438 14.75 -13.39 12.10
N SER A 439 15.56 -12.41 12.52
CA SER A 439 15.83 -12.14 13.93
C SER A 439 14.67 -11.42 14.62
N LEU A 440 13.82 -10.74 13.85
CA LEU A 440 12.67 -9.98 14.39
C LEU A 440 11.33 -10.53 13.91
N PHE A 441 11.25 -10.98 12.67
CA PHE A 441 10.03 -11.42 12.00
C PHE A 441 9.97 -12.94 11.83
N LYS A 442 8.75 -13.48 11.82
CA LYS A 442 8.47 -14.88 11.52
C LYS A 442 8.35 -15.09 10.01
N HIS A 443 8.76 -16.26 9.55
CA HIS A 443 8.41 -16.71 8.20
C HIS A 443 6.89 -16.80 8.09
N GLN A 444 6.33 -16.17 7.07
CA GLN A 444 4.90 -16.23 6.76
C GLN A 444 4.70 -16.88 5.39
N GLU A 445 3.63 -17.64 5.22
CA GLU A 445 3.25 -18.09 3.88
C GLU A 445 2.93 -16.88 2.99
N GLY A 446 3.20 -17.03 1.70
CA GLY A 446 3.13 -15.94 0.74
C GLY A 446 4.43 -15.15 0.61
N THR A 447 5.35 -15.18 1.59
CA THR A 447 6.64 -14.46 1.49
C THR A 447 7.75 -15.30 0.86
N ASP A 448 8.58 -14.66 0.03
CA ASP A 448 9.77 -15.29 -0.56
C ASP A 448 10.95 -15.37 0.44
N ARG A 449 10.82 -14.76 1.62
CA ARG A 449 11.87 -14.73 2.66
C ARG A 449 11.84 -15.96 3.55
N ALA A 450 12.96 -16.68 3.64
CA ALA A 450 13.05 -17.88 4.46
C ALA A 450 13.49 -17.56 5.90
N CYS A 451 12.59 -17.72 6.90
CA CYS A 451 12.96 -17.69 8.33
C CYS A 451 12.83 -19.06 9.00
N GLY A 452 13.99 -19.65 9.32
CA GLY A 452 14.12 -20.96 9.97
C GLY A 452 14.13 -22.11 8.96
N THR A 453 15.02 -23.09 9.05
CA THR A 453 15.69 -23.62 10.25
C THR A 453 17.22 -23.42 10.28
N SER A 454 17.70 -22.96 11.44
CA SER A 454 19.09 -22.91 11.90
C SER A 454 20.07 -21.97 11.18
N ALA A 455 20.94 -21.40 12.00
CA ALA A 455 22.03 -20.50 11.65
C ALA A 455 22.83 -20.96 10.42
N SER A 456 23.33 -19.96 9.68
CA SER A 456 24.18 -20.07 8.49
C SER A 456 23.48 -20.55 7.20
N LYS A 457 22.75 -19.63 6.58
CA LYS A 457 23.06 -19.30 5.18
C LYS A 457 24.03 -18.10 5.16
N SER A 458 25.22 -18.30 5.75
CA SER A 458 26.36 -17.76 5.03
C SER A 458 26.29 -18.37 3.63
N ASN A 459 26.77 -17.67 2.61
CA ASN A 459 27.25 -18.37 1.44
C ASN A 459 28.25 -19.44 1.94
N VAL A 460 27.77 -20.65 2.23
CA VAL A 460 28.46 -21.83 1.77
C VAL A 460 28.21 -21.79 0.27
N GLN A 461 28.96 -20.89 -0.39
CA GLN A 461 29.80 -21.36 -1.47
C GLN A 461 30.27 -22.72 -1.00
N THR A 462 29.73 -23.76 -1.63
CA THR A 462 30.26 -25.12 -1.62
C THR A 462 31.67 -25.04 -1.09
N ALA A 463 31.93 -25.52 0.15
CA ALA A 463 33.24 -25.42 0.76
C ALA A 463 34.16 -26.41 0.03
N PHE A 464 34.39 -26.11 -1.24
CA PHE A 464 35.17 -26.79 -2.20
C PHE A 464 36.59 -26.62 -1.71
N LEU A 465 37.11 -27.70 -1.13
CA LEU A 465 38.43 -27.73 -0.54
C LEU A 465 39.51 -27.81 -1.62
N GLY A 466 39.11 -28.11 -2.86
CA GLY A 466 39.97 -28.17 -4.03
C GLY A 466 39.80 -29.47 -4.80
N CYS A 467 40.62 -29.59 -5.84
CA CYS A 467 40.76 -30.78 -6.65
C CYS A 467 41.97 -31.58 -6.16
N TYR A 468 41.78 -32.88 -5.91
CA TYR A 468 42.80 -33.78 -5.34
C TYR A 468 42.98 -35.01 -6.20
N ARG A 469 44.20 -35.52 -6.28
CA ARG A 469 44.51 -36.72 -7.05
C ARG A 469 43.97 -37.96 -6.34
N ASP A 470 43.46 -38.90 -7.12
CA ASP A 470 43.06 -40.23 -6.66
C ASP A 470 43.91 -41.31 -7.33
N GLU A 471 44.07 -42.46 -6.69
CA GLU A 471 44.80 -43.61 -7.23
C GLU A 471 44.09 -44.92 -6.85
N ASN A 472 44.66 -46.07 -7.26
CA ASN A 472 44.08 -47.39 -7.01
C ASN A 472 43.76 -47.62 -5.52
N ASP A 473 44.64 -47.16 -4.63
CA ASP A 473 44.37 -47.06 -3.20
C ASP A 473 43.73 -45.70 -2.93
N ARG A 474 42.39 -45.66 -2.82
CA ARG A 474 41.58 -44.43 -2.96
C ARG A 474 41.95 -43.37 -1.93
N ASP A 475 41.90 -42.11 -2.37
CA ASP A 475 42.05 -40.92 -1.52
C ASP A 475 40.90 -40.79 -0.50
N LEU A 476 39.68 -41.12 -0.91
CA LEU A 476 38.50 -41.24 -0.05
C LEU A 476 37.90 -42.65 -0.23
N SER A 477 37.85 -43.45 0.83
CA SER A 477 37.51 -44.88 0.79
C SER A 477 36.39 -45.31 1.74
N GLY A 478 35.93 -44.44 2.64
CA GLY A 478 34.95 -44.76 3.68
C GLY A 478 33.56 -45.18 3.17
N PHE A 479 32.96 -44.44 2.25
CA PHE A 479 31.71 -44.81 1.57
C PHE A 479 31.75 -44.38 0.11
N ARG A 480 31.08 -45.14 -0.77
CA ARG A 480 30.95 -44.79 -2.19
C ARG A 480 29.59 -45.19 -2.74
N VAL A 481 29.03 -44.31 -3.56
CA VAL A 481 27.86 -44.58 -4.40
C VAL A 481 28.08 -43.97 -5.78
N ASP A 482 27.78 -44.73 -6.83
CA ASP A 482 27.89 -44.29 -8.21
C ASP A 482 26.50 -44.15 -8.82
N SER A 483 26.26 -43.06 -9.57
CA SER A 483 25.02 -42.82 -10.30
C SER A 483 25.26 -42.20 -11.66
N ASN A 484 24.63 -42.78 -12.68
CA ASN A 484 24.69 -42.27 -14.06
C ASN A 484 23.68 -41.14 -14.33
N THR A 485 22.82 -40.79 -13.38
CA THR A 485 21.71 -39.84 -13.62
C THR A 485 21.51 -38.81 -12.52
N SER A 486 22.13 -38.96 -11.34
CA SER A 486 21.74 -38.17 -10.16
C SER A 486 22.90 -37.63 -9.33
N THR A 487 24.15 -37.77 -9.80
CA THR A 487 25.30 -37.28 -9.03
C THR A 487 25.44 -35.77 -9.21
N THR A 488 25.39 -35.02 -8.12
CA THR A 488 25.80 -33.60 -8.01
C THR A 488 26.64 -33.42 -6.73
N PRO A 489 27.44 -32.35 -6.60
CA PRO A 489 28.19 -32.06 -5.39
C PRO A 489 27.28 -31.92 -4.15
N GLU A 490 26.13 -31.26 -4.27
CA GLU A 490 25.19 -31.04 -3.17
C GLU A 490 24.55 -32.35 -2.72
N ALA A 491 24.13 -33.19 -3.67
CA ALA A 491 23.58 -34.51 -3.38
C ALA A 491 24.62 -35.41 -2.70
N CYS A 492 25.89 -35.32 -3.12
CA CYS A 492 26.97 -36.08 -2.52
C CYS A 492 27.32 -35.60 -1.11
N GLN A 493 27.49 -34.28 -0.92
CA GLN A 493 27.72 -33.67 0.39
C GLN A 493 26.63 -34.04 1.40
N LYS A 494 25.37 -33.99 0.96
CA LYS A 494 24.23 -34.40 1.80
C LYS A 494 24.34 -35.88 2.18
N THR A 495 24.60 -36.76 1.22
CA THR A 495 24.74 -38.21 1.46
C THR A 495 25.85 -38.52 2.47
N CYS A 496 27.00 -37.85 2.35
CA CYS A 496 28.13 -38.04 3.25
C CYS A 496 27.87 -37.45 4.65
N SER A 497 27.21 -36.28 4.72
CA SER A 497 26.80 -35.67 6.00
C SER A 497 25.80 -36.55 6.74
N ASP A 498 24.77 -37.08 6.05
CA ASP A 498 23.78 -37.99 6.62
C ASP A 498 24.40 -39.29 7.14
N LYS A 499 25.55 -39.68 6.58
CA LYS A 499 26.34 -40.86 6.99
C LYS A 499 27.40 -40.54 8.05
N GLY A 500 27.54 -39.30 8.47
CA GLY A 500 28.45 -38.88 9.54
C GLY A 500 29.91 -38.75 9.12
N TYR A 501 30.21 -38.61 7.82
CA TYR A 501 31.57 -38.36 7.32
C TYR A 501 31.86 -36.86 7.21
N LYS A 502 33.11 -36.45 7.46
CA LYS A 502 33.56 -35.04 7.41
C LYS A 502 33.72 -34.49 5.99
N TYR A 503 34.01 -35.36 5.03
CA TYR A 503 34.29 -34.97 3.65
C TYR A 503 33.45 -35.76 2.66
N ALA A 504 33.10 -35.08 1.57
CA ALA A 504 32.47 -35.65 0.40
C ALA A 504 33.35 -35.36 -0.81
N SER A 505 33.45 -36.31 -1.73
CA SER A 505 34.11 -36.10 -3.02
C SER A 505 33.28 -36.62 -4.17
N VAL A 506 33.26 -35.85 -5.24
CA VAL A 506 32.72 -36.30 -6.53
C VAL A 506 33.84 -36.54 -7.53
N GLN A 507 33.72 -37.63 -8.29
CA GLN A 507 34.73 -38.07 -9.26
C GLN A 507 34.07 -38.58 -10.54
N TYR A 508 34.72 -38.34 -11.68
CA TYR A 508 34.34 -38.88 -12.99
C TYR A 508 32.88 -38.61 -13.39
N GLY A 509 32.27 -37.52 -12.90
CA GLY A 509 30.89 -37.15 -13.20
C GLY A 509 29.82 -38.00 -12.49
N ILE A 510 30.13 -39.25 -12.13
CA ILE A 510 29.17 -40.25 -11.65
C ILE A 510 29.34 -40.63 -10.19
N SER A 511 30.52 -40.45 -9.62
CA SER A 511 30.85 -41.01 -8.31
C SER A 511 30.65 -40.01 -7.21
N CYS A 512 30.09 -40.48 -6.09
CA CYS A 512 30.08 -39.81 -4.81
C CYS A 512 30.79 -40.69 -3.78
N MET A 513 31.77 -40.14 -3.07
CA MET A 513 32.54 -40.84 -2.07
C MET A 513 32.61 -40.01 -0.78
N CYS A 514 32.72 -40.67 0.36
CA CYS A 514 32.77 -40.04 1.68
C CYS A 514 33.94 -40.60 2.49
N ASP A 515 34.62 -39.74 3.24
CA ASP A 515 35.65 -40.15 4.18
C ASP A 515 35.83 -39.08 5.28
N ASN A 516 36.64 -39.38 6.28
CA ASN A 516 37.04 -38.46 7.34
C ASN A 516 38.45 -37.89 7.15
N ASP A 517 39.11 -38.23 6.04
CA ASP A 517 40.39 -37.70 5.60
C ASP A 517 40.42 -37.53 4.06
N TYR A 518 41.33 -36.72 3.52
CA TYR A 518 41.52 -36.54 2.07
C TYR A 518 42.90 -35.93 1.74
N GLY A 519 43.28 -35.98 0.47
CA GLY A 519 44.48 -35.31 -0.04
C GLY A 519 45.78 -36.11 0.12
N LYS A 520 45.70 -37.43 0.29
CA LYS A 520 46.81 -38.38 0.40
C LYS A 520 47.81 -38.26 -0.76
N TYR A 521 47.31 -37.97 -1.97
CA TYR A 521 48.12 -37.85 -3.19
C TYR A 521 48.35 -36.39 -3.64
N GLY A 522 47.94 -35.41 -2.81
CA GLY A 522 48.08 -33.99 -3.12
C GLY A 522 47.06 -33.46 -4.14
N LYS A 523 47.27 -32.22 -4.58
CA LYS A 523 46.36 -31.49 -5.47
C LYS A 523 46.43 -32.00 -6.91
N ALA A 524 45.31 -31.86 -7.61
CA ALA A 524 45.16 -32.07 -9.04
C ALA A 524 44.49 -30.84 -9.68
N ASP A 525 44.58 -30.73 -11.00
CA ASP A 525 44.05 -29.58 -11.75
C ASP A 525 43.00 -29.99 -12.81
N ASN A 526 42.65 -31.29 -12.87
CA ASN A 526 41.76 -31.87 -13.88
C ASN A 526 40.37 -32.25 -13.32
N CYS A 527 39.79 -31.41 -12.46
CA CYS A 527 38.43 -31.59 -11.96
C CYS A 527 37.39 -30.83 -12.82
N ASP A 528 37.36 -31.16 -14.10
CA ASP A 528 36.63 -30.45 -15.16
C ASP A 528 35.52 -31.31 -15.80
N MET A 529 35.15 -32.44 -15.18
CA MET A 529 34.12 -33.34 -15.72
C MET A 529 32.73 -32.96 -15.23
N ALA A 530 31.81 -32.74 -16.17
CA ALA A 530 30.42 -32.39 -15.86
C ALA A 530 29.69 -33.50 -15.08
N CYS A 531 28.89 -33.12 -14.10
CA CYS A 531 28.09 -34.04 -13.30
C CYS A 531 27.01 -34.77 -14.11
N THR A 532 26.52 -35.91 -13.63
CA THR A 532 25.40 -36.63 -14.27
C THR A 532 24.02 -36.12 -13.85
N GLY A 533 23.88 -35.62 -12.63
CA GLY A 533 22.64 -35.02 -12.13
C GLY A 533 22.41 -33.59 -12.62
N ASP A 534 23.49 -32.86 -12.92
CA ASP A 534 23.43 -31.49 -13.45
C ASP A 534 24.65 -31.19 -14.33
N LYS A 535 24.43 -31.01 -15.63
CA LYS A 535 25.52 -30.77 -16.60
C LYS A 535 26.18 -29.39 -16.47
N THR A 536 25.62 -28.49 -15.67
CA THR A 536 26.17 -27.14 -15.43
C THR A 536 27.23 -27.11 -14.32
N GLN A 537 27.40 -28.22 -13.58
CA GLN A 537 28.32 -28.35 -12.46
C GLN A 537 29.46 -29.35 -12.74
N MET A 538 30.56 -29.22 -12.00
CA MET A 538 31.75 -30.09 -12.14
C MET A 538 31.86 -31.12 -11.01
N CYS A 539 32.02 -32.38 -11.37
CA CYS A 539 32.07 -33.54 -10.50
C CYS A 539 33.39 -34.32 -10.63
N GLY A 540 34.49 -33.64 -10.31
CA GLY A 540 35.84 -34.20 -10.37
C GLY A 540 36.32 -34.44 -11.80
N GLY A 541 37.16 -35.45 -11.99
CA GLY A 541 37.67 -35.87 -13.29
C GLY A 541 38.24 -37.27 -13.25
N THR A 542 38.95 -37.66 -14.31
CA THR A 542 39.61 -38.97 -14.37
C THR A 542 40.69 -39.05 -13.29
N TRP A 543 40.48 -39.92 -12.29
CA TRP A 543 41.36 -40.05 -11.11
C TRP A 543 41.57 -38.72 -10.35
N ALA A 544 40.56 -37.85 -10.34
CA ALA A 544 40.60 -36.56 -9.65
C ALA A 544 39.30 -36.29 -8.90
N ASN A 545 39.42 -35.96 -7.62
CA ASN A 545 38.32 -35.73 -6.69
C ASN A 545 38.08 -34.24 -6.51
N SER A 546 36.88 -33.76 -6.82
CA SER A 546 36.42 -32.48 -6.27
C SER A 546 35.95 -32.72 -4.84
N VAL A 547 36.71 -32.22 -3.85
CA VAL A 547 36.45 -32.49 -2.43
C VAL A 547 35.73 -31.31 -1.78
N TYR A 548 34.76 -31.63 -0.94
CA TYR A 548 33.91 -30.68 -0.24
C TYR A 548 33.77 -31.05 1.24
N ALA A 549 33.70 -30.05 2.12
CA ALA A 549 33.34 -30.28 3.51
C ALA A 549 31.83 -30.56 3.66
N THR A 550 31.46 -31.45 4.59
CA THR A 550 30.05 -31.82 4.87
C THR A 550 29.43 -31.09 6.06
N GLY A 551 30.25 -30.37 6.83
CA GLY A 551 29.85 -29.70 8.08
C GLY A 551 29.78 -30.62 9.31
N LYS A 552 30.36 -31.83 9.25
CA LYS A 552 30.42 -32.80 10.36
C LYS A 552 31.70 -32.75 11.19
#